data_AF-A0A0Q8IAK1-F1
#
_entry.id   AF-A0A0Q8IAK1-F1
#
_cell.length_a   1.000
_cell.length_b   1.000
_cell.length_c   1.000
_cell.angle_alpha   90.00
_cell.angle_beta   90.00
_cell.angle_gamma   90.00
#
_symmetry.space_group_name_H-M   'P 1'
#
loop_
_entity.id
_entity.type
_entity.pdbx_description
1 polymer ?
#
loop_
_entity_poly.entity_id
_entity_poly.type
_entity_poly.pdbx_seq_one_letter_code
_entity_poly.pdbx_strand_id
1 'polypeptide(L)'
;MSIEISAQAMDAPNRPSTFRMILRNPLSRVGVVLLVVVMCALVAAIVMDWVAPDAPWSADLYHLNEAPGTDGHLLGTDSGGRDVLSRLVVATKATMFSGVIALVVAMLLGLPGGLVAGYYGGRIDMALDWLSSMVMSLPSIIVLLAIVSSLGTSMWISMTALGCMMAPAVFRLLRAQVHAVRNDLYIDAAKVAGLSDLRIIARHVFRVVRGPLVLMVSVMAGVAITVQTGLDFLGLGDSTTITWGGMLGEGFAAMSANPVLFVWPGLAMAVTVAAFFLIASGARDALQRTDGGAAAASRSKATHLKPVPASSDAPPGADDVLAVRGLTVGYPSGGEVVEVVRSANLTLRRGHTLGLVGESGSGKTQTAFALLDLLPRQAMLTAGEVWLDGTEILRLAPRDRARRVREAIAYVPQEPMSNLDPTFTIGYQLIEPMRARGVGRAEARDRAVALLSRMEIRDPERVMKSYPHQISGGMAQRVLIAGAVSTEPRILIADEPTTALDVTVQSEILDLLRSVQEEFGMSIILVSHDLGVIADLCDDVAVMRDGQVVETAPVEEFFARPRHEYSRMLLDAVPDENHVRPDYVEARSARQGAHTGEAHR
;
A
#
# COMPACT_ATOMS: atom_id res chain seq x y z
N MET A 1 -27.30 40.35 25.61
CA MET A 1 -26.98 40.35 24.16
C MET A 1 -26.47 38.96 23.85
N SER A 2 -27.39 38.07 23.52
CA SER A 2 -27.17 36.63 23.35
C SER A 2 -26.73 36.41 21.91
N ILE A 3 -25.51 35.92 21.70
CA ILE A 3 -25.02 35.59 20.35
C ILE A 3 -25.51 34.17 20.04
N GLU A 4 -26.58 34.08 19.25
CA GLU A 4 -27.02 32.84 18.62
C GLU A 4 -25.98 32.39 17.59
N ILE A 5 -25.29 31.29 17.87
CA ILE A 5 -24.50 30.57 16.87
C ILE A 5 -25.48 29.73 16.06
N SER A 6 -25.90 30.27 14.92
CA SER A 6 -26.62 29.51 13.88
C SER A 6 -25.72 28.40 13.34
N ALA A 7 -25.92 27.18 13.82
CA ALA A 7 -25.34 25.97 13.25
C ALA A 7 -25.93 25.72 11.86
N GLN A 8 -25.34 26.31 10.82
CA GLN A 8 -25.54 25.85 9.46
C GLN A 8 -24.94 24.44 9.36
N ALA A 9 -25.83 23.44 9.32
CA ALA A 9 -25.48 22.07 9.00
C ALA A 9 -24.73 22.04 7.65
N MET A 10 -23.42 21.83 7.69
CA MET A 10 -22.62 21.58 6.51
C MET A 10 -23.04 20.22 5.94
N ASP A 11 -23.76 20.25 4.82
CA ASP A 11 -24.04 19.05 4.02
C ASP A 11 -22.71 18.36 3.66
N ALA A 12 -22.52 17.16 4.19
CA ALA A 12 -21.37 16.33 3.88
C ALA A 12 -21.40 15.95 2.39
N PRO A 13 -20.29 16.09 1.64
CA PRO A 13 -20.27 15.70 0.23
C PRO A 13 -20.63 14.21 0.11
N ASN A 14 -21.63 13.94 -0.73
CA ASN A 14 -22.20 12.61 -0.95
C ASN A 14 -21.11 11.64 -1.42
N ARG A 15 -20.59 10.80 -0.52
CA ARG A 15 -19.51 9.85 -0.83
C ARG A 15 -20.03 8.89 -1.91
N PRO A 16 -19.30 8.67 -3.02
CA PRO A 16 -19.71 7.67 -3.98
C PRO A 16 -19.79 6.33 -3.25
N SER A 17 -20.94 5.66 -3.33
CA SER A 17 -21.13 4.36 -2.67
C SER A 17 -20.08 3.38 -3.18
N THR A 18 -19.61 2.48 -2.30
CA THR A 18 -18.68 1.39 -2.65
C THR A 18 -19.18 0.62 -3.88
N PHE A 19 -20.50 0.49 -4.02
CA PHE A 19 -21.17 -0.07 -5.18
C PHE A 19 -20.87 0.66 -6.50
N ARG A 20 -20.98 2.01 -6.52
CA ARG A 20 -20.67 2.83 -7.71
C ARG A 20 -19.20 2.72 -8.11
N MET A 21 -18.33 2.49 -7.13
CA MET A 21 -16.89 2.33 -7.35
C MET A 21 -16.56 0.96 -7.97
N ILE A 22 -17.21 -0.11 -7.51
CA ILE A 22 -17.10 -1.44 -8.10
C ILE A 22 -17.55 -1.40 -9.57
N LEU A 23 -18.68 -0.73 -9.87
CA LEU A 23 -19.19 -0.61 -11.25
C LEU A 23 -18.30 0.20 -12.20
N ARG A 24 -17.34 0.99 -11.70
CA ARG A 24 -16.40 1.72 -12.56
C ARG A 24 -15.24 0.86 -13.06
N ASN A 25 -14.92 -0.23 -12.39
CA ASN A 25 -13.86 -1.13 -12.82
C ASN A 25 -14.34 -2.00 -14.01
N PRO A 26 -13.64 -1.99 -15.17
CA PRO A 26 -14.04 -2.78 -16.35
C PRO A 26 -14.17 -4.27 -16.07
N LEU A 27 -13.25 -4.86 -15.29
CA LEU A 27 -13.27 -6.28 -14.95
C LEU A 27 -14.47 -6.63 -14.06
N SER A 28 -14.79 -5.75 -13.12
CA SER A 28 -15.92 -5.93 -12.21
C SER A 28 -17.26 -5.77 -12.91
N ARG A 29 -17.36 -4.95 -13.96
CA ARG A 29 -18.55 -4.88 -14.82
C ARG A 29 -18.83 -6.21 -15.50
N VAL A 30 -17.79 -6.85 -16.06
CA VAL A 30 -17.92 -8.21 -16.64
C VAL A 30 -18.38 -9.20 -15.56
N GLY A 31 -17.77 -9.15 -14.38
CA GLY A 31 -18.19 -9.98 -13.24
C GLY A 31 -19.65 -9.77 -12.84
N VAL A 32 -20.12 -8.53 -12.78
CA VAL A 32 -21.52 -8.19 -12.47
C VAL A 32 -22.48 -8.74 -13.52
N VAL A 33 -22.15 -8.62 -14.81
CA VAL A 33 -22.97 -9.19 -15.89
C VAL A 33 -23.07 -10.71 -15.74
N LEU A 34 -21.96 -11.39 -15.50
CA LEU A 34 -21.95 -12.84 -15.27
C LEU A 34 -22.76 -13.22 -14.02
N LEU A 35 -22.63 -12.47 -12.93
CA LEU A 35 -23.41 -12.72 -11.72
C LEU A 35 -24.92 -12.52 -11.96
N VAL A 36 -25.31 -11.52 -12.75
CA VAL A 36 -26.73 -11.31 -13.12
C VAL A 36 -27.26 -12.53 -13.86
N VAL A 37 -26.50 -13.13 -14.77
CA VAL A 37 -26.90 -14.38 -15.45
C VAL A 37 -27.13 -15.51 -14.43
N VAL A 38 -26.20 -15.71 -13.50
CA VAL A 38 -26.32 -16.73 -12.44
C VAL A 38 -27.51 -16.45 -11.53
N MET A 39 -27.73 -15.19 -11.15
CA MET A 39 -28.87 -14.78 -10.31
C MET A 39 -30.21 -14.95 -11.04
N CYS A 40 -30.27 -14.67 -12.34
CA CYS A 40 -31.45 -14.94 -13.14
C CYS A 40 -31.76 -16.45 -13.19
N ALA A 41 -30.73 -17.30 -13.35
CA ALA A 41 -30.90 -18.76 -13.28
C ALA A 41 -31.38 -19.21 -11.89
N LEU A 42 -30.84 -18.64 -10.81
CA LEU A 42 -31.28 -18.93 -9.45
C LEU A 42 -32.74 -18.50 -9.20
N VAL A 43 -33.14 -17.32 -9.67
CA VAL A 43 -34.53 -16.85 -9.58
C VAL A 43 -35.44 -17.75 -10.42
N ALA A 44 -35.04 -18.11 -11.63
CA ALA A 44 -35.78 -19.04 -12.48
C ALA A 44 -35.96 -20.39 -11.81
N ALA A 45 -34.96 -20.90 -11.09
CA ALA A 45 -35.06 -22.14 -10.32
C ALA A 45 -36.13 -22.05 -9.22
N ILE A 46 -36.15 -20.94 -8.48
CA ILE A 46 -37.14 -20.71 -7.41
C ILE A 46 -38.55 -20.58 -8.00
N VAL A 47 -38.69 -19.91 -9.14
CA VAL A 47 -39.97 -19.76 -9.84
C VAL A 47 -40.44 -21.11 -10.40
N MET A 48 -39.51 -21.92 -10.94
CA MET A 48 -39.82 -23.23 -11.52
C MET A 48 -40.36 -24.21 -10.46
N ASP A 49 -39.83 -24.19 -9.24
CA ASP A 49 -40.38 -24.98 -8.12
C ASP A 49 -41.86 -24.66 -7.84
N TRP A 50 -42.31 -23.45 -8.17
CA TRP A 50 -43.70 -23.02 -7.94
C TRP A 50 -44.60 -23.22 -9.16
N VAL A 51 -44.08 -22.95 -10.36
CA VAL A 51 -44.86 -22.96 -11.61
C VAL A 51 -44.91 -24.34 -12.26
N ALA A 52 -43.81 -25.09 -12.21
CA ALA A 52 -43.66 -26.37 -12.90
C ALA A 52 -42.70 -27.31 -12.13
N PRO A 53 -43.10 -27.78 -10.92
CA PRO A 53 -42.23 -28.59 -10.06
C PRO A 53 -41.81 -29.92 -10.68
N ASP A 54 -42.64 -30.49 -11.56
CA ASP A 54 -42.38 -31.79 -12.20
C ASP A 54 -41.54 -31.68 -13.48
N ALA A 55 -41.36 -30.47 -14.05
CA ALA A 55 -40.67 -30.28 -15.33
C ALA A 55 -39.21 -30.78 -15.37
N PRO A 56 -38.37 -30.62 -14.32
CA PRO A 56 -37.02 -31.19 -14.30
C PRO A 56 -36.99 -32.73 -14.26
N TRP A 57 -38.11 -33.35 -13.86
CA TRP A 57 -38.24 -34.79 -13.67
C TRP A 57 -38.99 -35.48 -14.81
N SER A 58 -39.72 -34.70 -15.64
CA SER A 58 -40.46 -35.21 -16.78
C SER A 58 -39.50 -35.82 -17.81
N ALA A 59 -39.68 -37.11 -18.07
CA ALA A 59 -38.87 -37.90 -18.99
C ALA A 59 -39.65 -38.19 -20.27
N ASP A 60 -39.07 -37.85 -21.42
CA ASP A 60 -39.54 -38.28 -22.72
C ASP A 60 -38.68 -39.42 -23.26
N LEU A 61 -39.22 -40.65 -23.20
CA LEU A 61 -38.50 -41.85 -23.61
C LEU A 61 -38.25 -41.94 -25.12
N TYR A 62 -38.87 -41.07 -25.94
CA TYR A 62 -38.61 -41.01 -27.37
C TYR A 62 -37.42 -40.11 -27.71
N HIS A 63 -37.05 -39.19 -26.82
CA HIS A 63 -35.99 -38.22 -27.00
C HIS A 63 -34.86 -38.48 -26.00
N LEU A 64 -34.15 -39.61 -26.13
CA LEU A 64 -33.03 -39.99 -25.23
C LEU A 64 -31.67 -39.49 -25.75
N ASN A 65 -30.89 -38.82 -24.90
CA ASN A 65 -29.56 -38.28 -25.22
C ASN A 65 -29.51 -37.39 -26.48
N GLU A 66 -30.54 -36.59 -26.72
CA GLU A 66 -30.61 -35.77 -27.92
C GLU A 66 -29.74 -34.52 -27.84
N ALA A 67 -29.22 -34.12 -28.99
CA ALA A 67 -28.39 -32.93 -29.13
C ALA A 67 -29.18 -31.64 -28.82
N PRO A 68 -28.50 -30.53 -28.51
CA PRO A 68 -29.15 -29.23 -28.33
C PRO A 68 -29.97 -28.82 -29.55
N GLY A 69 -31.18 -28.30 -29.32
CA GLY A 69 -32.03 -27.72 -30.36
C GLY A 69 -33.06 -28.67 -30.97
N THR A 70 -33.23 -29.88 -30.45
CA THR A 70 -34.36 -30.74 -30.84
C THR A 70 -35.70 -30.19 -30.31
N ASP A 71 -36.80 -30.56 -30.96
CA ASP A 71 -38.14 -29.99 -30.74
C ASP A 71 -38.53 -29.98 -29.25
N GLY A 72 -38.52 -28.79 -28.64
CA GLY A 72 -38.85 -28.57 -27.22
C GLY A 72 -37.68 -28.61 -26.23
N HIS A 73 -36.47 -28.98 -26.67
CA HIS A 73 -35.29 -29.17 -25.81
C HIS A 73 -34.08 -28.30 -26.23
N LEU A 74 -34.04 -27.06 -25.74
CA LEU A 74 -33.02 -26.07 -26.13
C LEU A 74 -31.58 -26.54 -25.90
N LEU A 75 -31.32 -27.20 -24.77
CA LEU A 75 -29.99 -27.73 -24.41
C LEU A 75 -29.87 -29.24 -24.62
N GLY A 76 -30.89 -29.87 -25.22
CA GLY A 76 -30.97 -31.31 -25.44
C GLY A 76 -31.56 -32.07 -24.24
N THR A 77 -31.50 -33.39 -24.31
CA THR A 77 -32.04 -34.30 -23.28
C THR A 77 -30.96 -35.20 -22.69
N ASP A 78 -31.17 -35.62 -21.44
CA ASP A 78 -30.28 -36.55 -20.74
C ASP A 78 -30.53 -38.02 -21.12
N SER A 79 -29.83 -38.93 -20.44
CA SER A 79 -29.95 -40.38 -20.64
C SER A 79 -31.31 -40.96 -20.23
N GLY A 80 -32.11 -40.21 -19.48
CA GLY A 80 -33.49 -40.52 -19.13
C GLY A 80 -34.52 -39.74 -19.94
N GLY A 81 -34.11 -38.96 -20.95
CA GLY A 81 -35.02 -38.16 -21.78
C GLY A 81 -35.55 -36.90 -21.09
N ARG A 82 -34.88 -36.42 -20.04
CA ARG A 82 -35.29 -35.21 -19.32
C ARG A 82 -34.61 -33.98 -19.90
N ASP A 83 -35.30 -32.85 -19.84
CA ASP A 83 -34.82 -31.58 -20.37
C ASP A 83 -33.60 -31.03 -19.60
N VAL A 84 -32.46 -30.90 -20.28
CA VAL A 84 -31.19 -30.47 -19.67
C VAL A 84 -31.27 -29.03 -19.15
N LEU A 85 -32.00 -28.14 -19.83
CA LEU A 85 -32.13 -26.73 -19.42
C LEU A 85 -32.87 -26.61 -18.08
N SER A 86 -34.01 -27.27 -17.95
CA SER A 86 -34.82 -27.29 -16.73
C SER A 86 -34.03 -27.86 -15.56
N ARG A 87 -33.28 -28.95 -15.80
CA ARG A 87 -32.38 -29.53 -14.78
C ARG A 87 -31.23 -28.58 -14.42
N LEU A 88 -30.61 -27.91 -15.38
CA LEU A 88 -29.50 -26.97 -15.14
C LEU A 88 -29.94 -25.77 -14.28
N VAL A 89 -31.14 -25.24 -14.57
CA VAL A 89 -31.75 -24.15 -13.82
C VAL A 89 -31.98 -24.60 -12.37
N VAL A 90 -32.67 -25.71 -12.13
CA VAL A 90 -32.93 -26.22 -10.77
C VAL A 90 -31.64 -26.58 -10.02
N ALA A 91 -30.66 -27.15 -10.72
CA ALA A 91 -29.35 -27.48 -10.16
C ALA A 91 -28.57 -26.26 -9.63
N THR A 92 -28.84 -25.07 -10.17
CA THR A 92 -28.24 -23.81 -9.70
C THR A 92 -28.56 -23.56 -8.22
N LYS A 93 -29.79 -23.85 -7.79
CA LYS A 93 -30.23 -23.64 -6.40
C LYS A 93 -29.45 -24.52 -5.42
N ALA A 94 -29.40 -25.82 -5.66
CA ALA A 94 -28.73 -26.77 -4.78
C ALA A 94 -27.21 -26.49 -4.68
N THR A 95 -26.57 -26.23 -5.83
CA THR A 95 -25.13 -25.98 -5.93
C THR A 95 -24.71 -24.63 -5.31
N MET A 96 -25.55 -23.60 -5.41
CA MET A 96 -25.27 -22.32 -4.72
C MET A 96 -25.48 -22.43 -3.21
N PHE A 97 -26.53 -23.12 -2.78
CA PHE A 97 -26.83 -23.25 -1.37
C PHE A 97 -25.78 -24.07 -0.62
N SER A 98 -25.27 -25.14 -1.23
CA SER A 98 -24.18 -25.95 -0.68
C SER A 98 -22.91 -25.10 -0.42
N GLY A 99 -22.51 -24.27 -1.38
CA GLY A 99 -21.38 -23.35 -1.26
C GLY A 99 -21.56 -22.32 -0.16
N VAL A 100 -22.78 -21.79 0.03
CA VAL A 100 -23.11 -20.83 1.09
C VAL A 100 -22.97 -21.46 2.47
N ILE A 101 -23.46 -22.70 2.67
CA ILE A 101 -23.34 -23.40 3.96
C ILE A 101 -21.86 -23.55 4.34
N ALA A 102 -21.03 -24.09 3.43
CA ALA A 102 -19.61 -24.29 3.69
C ALA A 102 -18.89 -22.96 3.99
N LEU A 103 -19.20 -21.91 3.23
CA LEU A 103 -18.62 -20.58 3.43
C LEU A 103 -19.01 -19.98 4.79
N VAL A 104 -20.29 -20.06 5.17
CA VAL A 104 -20.78 -19.52 6.45
C VAL A 104 -20.10 -20.21 7.62
N VAL A 105 -20.01 -21.54 7.60
CA VAL A 105 -19.33 -22.30 8.66
C VAL A 105 -17.85 -21.94 8.73
N ALA A 106 -17.17 -21.87 7.58
CA ALA A 106 -15.75 -21.51 7.54
C ALA A 106 -15.49 -20.09 8.07
N MET A 107 -16.38 -19.15 7.77
CA MET A 107 -16.31 -17.78 8.26
C MET A 107 -16.63 -17.67 9.75
N LEU A 108 -17.63 -18.38 10.25
CA LEU A 108 -18.00 -18.37 11.67
C LEU A 108 -16.88 -18.90 12.57
N LEU A 109 -16.11 -19.89 12.09
CA LEU A 109 -14.99 -20.47 12.84
C LEU A 109 -13.68 -19.71 12.62
N GLY A 110 -13.35 -19.42 11.36
CA GLY A 110 -12.06 -18.84 10.99
C GLY A 110 -11.97 -17.34 11.29
N LEU A 111 -13.05 -16.57 11.13
CA LEU A 111 -13.04 -15.12 11.30
C LEU A 111 -12.74 -14.68 12.73
N PRO A 112 -13.47 -15.16 13.75
CA PRO A 112 -13.20 -14.77 15.12
C PRO A 112 -11.84 -15.31 15.59
N GLY A 113 -11.53 -16.57 15.26
CA GLY A 113 -10.27 -17.20 15.64
C GLY A 113 -9.04 -16.44 15.13
N GLY A 114 -9.04 -16.05 13.86
CA GLY A 114 -7.91 -15.35 13.25
C GLY A 114 -7.73 -13.92 13.77
N LEU A 115 -8.84 -13.20 14.01
CA LEU A 115 -8.80 -11.87 14.61
C LEU A 115 -8.26 -11.90 16.04
N VAL A 116 -8.76 -12.84 16.86
CA VAL A 116 -8.36 -12.99 18.27
C VAL A 116 -6.90 -13.44 18.37
N ALA A 117 -6.50 -14.47 17.61
CA ALA A 117 -5.13 -14.99 17.61
C ALA A 117 -4.12 -13.92 17.17
N GLY A 118 -4.41 -13.22 16.08
CA GLY A 118 -3.53 -12.16 15.56
C GLY A 118 -3.40 -10.98 16.52
N TYR A 119 -4.51 -10.56 17.17
CA TYR A 119 -4.51 -9.38 18.05
C TYR A 119 -3.82 -9.65 19.39
N TYR A 120 -4.20 -10.74 20.08
CA TYR A 120 -3.69 -11.03 21.42
C TYR A 120 -2.31 -11.72 21.41
N GLY A 121 -1.98 -12.49 20.37
CA GLY A 121 -0.70 -13.20 20.29
C GLY A 121 -0.50 -14.25 21.41
N GLY A 122 0.77 -14.62 21.62
CA GLY A 122 1.19 -15.45 22.76
C GLY A 122 0.58 -16.85 22.78
N ARG A 123 0.06 -17.26 23.95
CA ARG A 123 -0.49 -18.61 24.17
C ARG A 123 -1.78 -18.88 23.40
N ILE A 124 -2.63 -17.86 23.23
CA ILE A 124 -3.89 -17.98 22.49
C ILE A 124 -3.59 -18.24 21.02
N ASP A 125 -2.64 -17.48 20.47
CA ASP A 125 -2.17 -17.66 19.11
C ASP A 125 -1.59 -19.06 18.88
N MET A 126 -0.73 -19.52 19.78
CA MET A 126 -0.15 -20.86 19.73
C MET A 126 -1.21 -21.97 19.77
N ALA A 127 -2.21 -21.88 20.66
CA ALA A 127 -3.26 -22.88 20.79
C ALA A 127 -4.17 -22.94 19.54
N LEU A 128 -4.59 -21.79 19.03
CA LEU A 128 -5.44 -21.72 17.84
C LEU A 128 -4.68 -22.11 16.55
N ASP A 129 -3.40 -21.76 16.46
CA ASP A 129 -2.57 -22.16 15.32
C ASP A 129 -2.29 -23.67 15.31
N TRP A 130 -2.10 -24.28 16.49
CA TRP A 130 -2.00 -25.73 16.63
C TRP A 130 -3.30 -26.42 16.18
N LEU A 131 -4.45 -25.96 16.67
CA LEU A 131 -5.76 -26.50 16.27
C LEU A 131 -5.98 -26.37 14.75
N SER A 132 -5.69 -25.18 14.20
CA SER A 132 -5.77 -24.92 12.76
C SER A 132 -4.86 -25.85 11.96
N SER A 133 -3.64 -26.09 12.44
CA SER A 133 -2.67 -26.94 11.76
C SER A 133 -3.06 -28.42 11.83
N MET A 134 -3.68 -28.85 12.92
CA MET A 134 -4.25 -30.20 13.04
C MET A 134 -5.35 -30.43 11.98
N VAL A 135 -6.26 -29.48 11.80
CA VAL A 135 -7.30 -29.58 10.76
C VAL A 135 -6.70 -29.63 9.36
N MET A 136 -5.70 -28.79 9.05
CA MET A 136 -5.05 -28.78 7.73
C MET A 136 -4.18 -30.00 7.46
N SER A 137 -3.79 -30.75 8.50
CA SER A 137 -3.04 -32.00 8.34
C SER A 137 -3.90 -33.12 7.74
N LEU A 138 -5.22 -33.01 7.84
CA LEU A 138 -6.16 -33.97 7.31
C LEU A 138 -6.49 -33.64 5.84
N PRO A 139 -6.33 -34.59 4.89
CA PRO A 139 -6.77 -34.39 3.52
C PRO A 139 -8.29 -34.21 3.46
N SER A 140 -8.74 -33.01 3.08
CA SER A 140 -10.17 -32.62 3.15
C SER A 140 -11.09 -33.58 2.41
N ILE A 141 -10.68 -34.07 1.24
CA ILE A 141 -11.48 -35.02 0.44
C ILE A 141 -11.63 -36.39 1.12
N ILE A 142 -10.60 -36.87 1.84
CA ILE A 142 -10.63 -38.16 2.53
C ILE A 142 -11.56 -38.07 3.74
N VAL A 143 -11.47 -36.97 4.51
CA VAL A 143 -12.38 -36.71 5.63
C VAL A 143 -13.82 -36.63 5.14
N LEU A 144 -14.04 -35.93 4.04
CA LEU A 144 -15.38 -35.75 3.47
C LEU A 144 -15.97 -37.07 2.98
N LEU A 145 -15.18 -37.91 2.31
CA LEU A 145 -15.57 -39.26 1.91
C LEU A 145 -15.91 -40.15 3.11
N ALA A 146 -15.11 -40.10 4.17
CA ALA A 146 -15.38 -40.85 5.41
C ALA A 146 -16.68 -40.40 6.08
N ILE A 147 -16.96 -39.10 6.09
CA ILE A 147 -18.21 -38.53 6.63
C ILE A 147 -19.40 -38.98 5.78
N VAL A 148 -19.33 -38.86 4.45
CA VAL A 148 -20.42 -39.28 3.57
C VAL A 148 -20.68 -40.79 3.70
N SER A 149 -19.63 -41.60 3.81
CA SER A 149 -19.74 -43.06 3.97
C SER A 149 -20.34 -43.47 5.32
N SER A 150 -20.09 -42.71 6.39
CA SER A 150 -20.54 -43.06 7.76
C SER A 150 -21.85 -42.41 8.19
N LEU A 151 -22.05 -41.13 7.83
CA LEU A 151 -23.19 -40.30 8.24
C LEU A 151 -24.22 -40.11 7.11
N GLY A 152 -23.96 -40.67 5.92
CA GLY A 152 -24.81 -40.60 4.74
C GLY A 152 -24.53 -39.38 3.85
N THR A 153 -25.25 -39.30 2.73
CA THR A 153 -25.05 -38.32 1.64
C THR A 153 -25.72 -36.96 1.91
N SER A 154 -25.98 -36.60 3.16
CA SER A 154 -26.66 -35.35 3.51
C SER A 154 -25.81 -34.13 3.15
N MET A 155 -26.34 -33.27 2.26
CA MET A 155 -25.72 -32.00 1.87
C MET A 155 -25.36 -31.12 3.08
N TRP A 156 -26.21 -31.08 4.10
CA TRP A 156 -25.98 -30.25 5.29
C TRP A 156 -24.74 -30.71 6.06
N ILE A 157 -24.57 -32.02 6.23
CA ILE A 157 -23.46 -32.61 6.99
C ILE A 157 -22.16 -32.44 6.21
N SER A 158 -22.17 -32.80 4.92
CA SER A 158 -20.98 -32.72 4.07
C SER A 158 -20.48 -31.28 3.91
N MET A 159 -21.38 -30.30 3.71
CA MET A 159 -20.99 -28.90 3.55
C MET A 159 -20.58 -28.24 4.88
N THR A 160 -21.19 -28.64 6.00
CA THR A 160 -20.72 -28.20 7.33
C THR A 160 -19.31 -28.72 7.61
N ALA A 161 -19.05 -29.99 7.32
CA ALA A 161 -17.72 -30.59 7.45
C ALA A 161 -16.69 -29.90 6.54
N LEU A 162 -17.05 -29.65 5.28
CA LEU A 162 -16.21 -28.89 4.35
C LEU A 162 -15.91 -27.49 4.88
N GLY A 163 -16.91 -26.78 5.41
CA GLY A 163 -16.73 -25.48 6.04
C GLY A 163 -15.76 -25.50 7.22
N CYS A 164 -15.85 -26.51 8.09
CA CYS A 164 -14.88 -26.73 9.17
C CYS A 164 -13.46 -26.95 8.64
N MET A 165 -13.31 -27.74 7.57
CA MET A 165 -12.00 -27.99 6.92
C MET A 165 -11.43 -26.73 6.25
N MET A 166 -12.29 -25.81 5.82
CA MET A 166 -11.90 -24.56 5.17
C MET A 166 -11.63 -23.40 6.15
N ALA A 167 -12.14 -23.48 7.38
CA ALA A 167 -11.95 -22.47 8.42
C ALA A 167 -10.46 -22.09 8.70
N PRO A 168 -9.49 -23.04 8.72
CA PRO A 168 -8.07 -22.75 8.85
C PRO A 168 -7.51 -21.74 7.84
N ALA A 169 -7.99 -21.75 6.60
CA ALA A 169 -7.51 -20.84 5.56
C ALA A 169 -7.87 -19.38 5.89
N VAL A 170 -9.10 -19.17 6.36
CA VAL A 170 -9.58 -17.86 6.86
C VAL A 170 -8.80 -17.46 8.10
N PHE A 171 -8.66 -18.37 9.07
CA PHE A 171 -7.89 -18.15 10.29
C PHE A 171 -6.48 -17.63 10.00
N ARG A 172 -5.71 -18.34 9.16
CA ARG A 172 -4.31 -17.99 8.85
C ARG A 172 -4.17 -16.64 8.16
N LEU A 173 -5.04 -16.33 7.19
CA LEU A 173 -5.02 -15.04 6.51
C LEU A 173 -5.23 -13.90 7.50
N LEU A 174 -6.29 -13.99 8.31
CA LEU A 174 -6.65 -12.93 9.25
C LEU A 174 -5.59 -12.78 10.32
N ARG A 175 -5.10 -13.89 10.88
CA ARG A 175 -3.99 -13.90 11.84
C ARG A 175 -2.78 -13.13 11.30
N ALA A 176 -2.34 -13.42 10.07
CA ALA A 176 -1.20 -12.77 9.45
C ALA A 176 -1.43 -11.27 9.23
N GLN A 177 -2.60 -10.88 8.70
CA GLN A 177 -2.94 -9.47 8.46
C GLN A 177 -3.04 -8.67 9.75
N VAL A 178 -3.63 -9.24 10.80
CA VAL A 178 -3.76 -8.59 12.11
C VAL A 178 -2.40 -8.47 12.79
N HIS A 179 -1.56 -9.51 12.71
CA HIS A 179 -0.22 -9.49 13.28
C HIS A 179 0.66 -8.39 12.67
N ALA A 180 0.52 -8.13 11.37
CA ALA A 180 1.26 -7.08 10.69
C ALA A 180 0.91 -5.66 11.17
N VAL A 181 -0.29 -5.49 11.75
CA VAL A 181 -0.89 -4.18 12.02
C VAL A 181 -1.00 -3.90 13.52
N ARG A 182 -0.99 -4.94 14.38
CA ARG A 182 -1.26 -4.81 15.83
C ARG A 182 -0.31 -3.88 16.59
N ASN A 183 0.88 -3.64 16.04
CA ASN A 183 1.94 -2.78 16.61
C ASN A 183 2.01 -1.40 15.93
N ASP A 184 1.01 -1.03 15.11
CA ASP A 184 0.97 0.29 14.50
C ASP A 184 0.65 1.37 15.54
N LEU A 185 1.27 2.54 15.39
CA LEU A 185 1.14 3.67 16.32
C LEU A 185 -0.32 4.11 16.58
N TYR A 186 -1.21 3.99 15.59
CA TYR A 186 -2.63 4.36 15.76
C TYR A 186 -3.41 3.36 16.62
N ILE A 187 -2.98 2.10 16.69
CA ILE A 187 -3.57 1.09 17.57
C ILE A 187 -3.15 1.37 19.01
N ASP A 188 -1.87 1.69 19.23
CA ASP A 188 -1.39 2.05 20.56
C ASP A 188 -2.01 3.36 21.05
N ALA A 189 -2.17 4.35 20.17
CA ALA A 189 -2.92 5.57 20.48
C ALA A 189 -4.39 5.27 20.88
N ALA A 190 -5.05 4.31 20.21
CA ALA A 190 -6.41 3.91 20.56
C ALA A 190 -6.49 3.22 21.94
N LYS A 191 -5.49 2.42 22.31
CA LYS A 191 -5.38 1.82 23.66
C LYS A 191 -5.19 2.89 24.73
N VAL A 192 -4.29 3.85 24.50
CA VAL A 192 -4.02 4.97 25.42
C VAL A 192 -5.25 5.87 25.56
N ALA A 193 -6.03 6.05 24.49
CA ALA A 193 -7.30 6.77 24.51
C ALA A 193 -8.46 6.01 25.22
N GLY A 194 -8.19 4.83 25.79
CA GLY A 194 -9.16 4.08 26.59
C GLY A 194 -10.21 3.31 25.77
N LEU A 195 -9.97 3.04 24.48
CA LEU A 195 -10.86 2.16 23.72
C LEU A 195 -10.69 0.71 24.16
N SER A 196 -11.82 0.00 24.35
CA SER A 196 -11.82 -1.44 24.59
C SER A 196 -11.26 -2.21 23.38
N ASP A 197 -10.53 -3.30 23.63
CA ASP A 197 -9.98 -4.19 22.58
C ASP A 197 -11.01 -4.58 21.52
N LEU A 198 -12.23 -4.95 21.91
CA LEU A 198 -13.28 -5.33 20.96
C LEU A 198 -13.63 -4.19 19.98
N ARG A 199 -13.63 -2.96 20.47
CA ARG A 199 -13.87 -1.76 19.66
C ARG A 199 -12.67 -1.43 18.78
N ILE A 200 -11.45 -1.69 19.24
CA ILE A 200 -10.23 -1.56 18.44
C ILE A 200 -10.25 -2.57 17.30
N ILE A 201 -10.51 -3.85 17.60
CA ILE A 201 -10.61 -4.92 16.61
C ILE A 201 -11.71 -4.60 15.58
N ALA A 202 -12.91 -4.26 16.03
CA ALA A 202 -14.05 -4.05 15.14
C ALA A 202 -13.93 -2.81 14.25
N ARG A 203 -13.34 -1.70 14.74
CA ARG A 203 -13.26 -0.44 13.98
C ARG A 203 -11.93 -0.19 13.29
N HIS A 204 -10.82 -0.58 13.90
CA HIS A 204 -9.48 -0.23 13.42
C HIS A 204 -8.85 -1.42 12.69
N VAL A 205 -8.78 -2.59 13.33
CA VAL A 205 -8.14 -3.78 12.75
C VAL A 205 -8.95 -4.33 11.58
N PHE A 206 -10.26 -4.55 11.76
CA PHE A 206 -11.12 -5.14 10.72
C PHE A 206 -11.13 -4.31 9.43
N ARG A 207 -10.90 -3.00 9.54
CA ARG A 207 -10.82 -2.08 8.40
C ARG A 207 -9.66 -2.42 7.47
N VAL A 208 -8.53 -2.87 8.01
CA VAL A 208 -7.37 -3.28 7.20
C VAL A 208 -7.63 -4.64 6.54
N VAL A 209 -8.32 -5.52 7.25
CA VAL A 209 -8.47 -6.91 6.83
C VAL A 209 -9.62 -7.15 5.83
N ARG A 210 -10.62 -6.27 5.78
CA ARG A 210 -11.80 -6.41 4.90
C ARG A 210 -11.46 -6.59 3.41
N GLY A 211 -10.40 -5.96 2.92
CA GLY A 211 -9.98 -6.05 1.51
C GLY A 211 -9.52 -7.47 1.14
N PRO A 212 -8.45 -7.98 1.78
CA PRO A 212 -8.02 -9.38 1.62
C PRO A 212 -9.14 -10.40 1.90
N LEU A 213 -10.00 -10.13 2.89
CA LEU A 213 -11.09 -11.03 3.26
C LEU A 213 -12.11 -11.23 2.13
N VAL A 214 -12.45 -10.18 1.38
CA VAL A 214 -13.39 -10.26 0.25
C VAL A 214 -12.88 -11.20 -0.84
N LEU A 215 -11.59 -11.15 -1.16
CA LEU A 215 -10.99 -12.09 -2.10
C LEU A 215 -11.03 -13.53 -1.57
N MET A 216 -10.67 -13.72 -0.30
CA MET A 216 -10.66 -15.05 0.31
C MET A 216 -12.05 -15.70 0.27
N VAL A 217 -13.09 -14.94 0.64
CA VAL A 217 -14.49 -15.40 0.57
C VAL A 217 -14.86 -15.86 -0.85
N SER A 218 -14.45 -15.13 -1.88
CA SER A 218 -14.73 -15.53 -3.26
C SER A 218 -13.97 -16.78 -3.70
N VAL A 219 -12.69 -16.89 -3.36
CA VAL A 219 -11.89 -18.09 -3.67
C VAL A 219 -12.49 -19.31 -2.98
N MET A 220 -12.89 -19.16 -1.72
CA MET A 220 -13.54 -20.21 -0.95
C MET A 220 -14.90 -20.61 -1.51
N ALA A 221 -15.73 -19.65 -1.95
CA ALA A 221 -16.98 -19.99 -2.63
C ALA A 221 -16.73 -20.86 -3.87
N GLY A 222 -15.70 -20.54 -4.67
CA GLY A 222 -15.32 -21.35 -5.82
C GLY A 222 -14.81 -22.75 -5.44
N VAL A 223 -13.98 -22.85 -4.41
CA VAL A 223 -13.50 -24.15 -3.88
C VAL A 223 -14.68 -24.98 -3.37
N ALA A 224 -15.61 -24.38 -2.64
CA ALA A 224 -16.77 -25.08 -2.09
C ALA A 224 -17.65 -25.68 -3.20
N ILE A 225 -17.97 -24.87 -4.23
CA ILE A 225 -18.71 -25.33 -5.41
C ILE A 225 -17.95 -26.45 -6.12
N THR A 226 -16.64 -26.30 -6.33
CA THR A 226 -15.82 -27.30 -7.03
C THR A 226 -15.78 -28.63 -6.27
N VAL A 227 -15.57 -28.58 -4.95
CA VAL A 227 -15.51 -29.80 -4.11
C VAL A 227 -16.87 -30.49 -4.06
N GLN A 228 -17.97 -29.74 -3.88
CA GLN A 228 -19.31 -30.33 -3.88
C GLN A 228 -19.66 -30.93 -5.25
N THR A 229 -19.36 -30.21 -6.33
CA THR A 229 -19.54 -30.72 -7.71
C THR A 229 -18.73 -32.01 -7.91
N GLY A 230 -17.50 -32.07 -7.39
CA GLY A 230 -16.65 -33.26 -7.46
C GLY A 230 -17.20 -34.46 -6.67
N LEU A 231 -17.78 -34.24 -5.49
CA LEU A 231 -18.42 -35.32 -4.73
C LEU A 231 -19.63 -35.89 -5.45
N ASP A 232 -20.51 -35.02 -5.95
CA ASP A 232 -21.73 -35.43 -6.63
C ASP A 232 -21.41 -36.11 -7.97
N PHE A 233 -20.37 -35.64 -8.67
CA PHE A 233 -19.81 -36.30 -9.86
C PHE A 233 -19.36 -37.74 -9.58
N LEU A 234 -18.77 -38.00 -8.39
CA LEU A 234 -18.38 -39.33 -7.95
C LEU A 234 -19.55 -40.19 -7.46
N GLY A 235 -20.79 -39.68 -7.51
CA GLY A 235 -21.98 -40.39 -7.02
C GLY A 235 -22.12 -40.40 -5.50
N LEU A 236 -21.42 -39.51 -4.80
CA LEU A 236 -21.43 -39.39 -3.33
C LEU A 236 -22.39 -38.29 -2.83
N GLY A 237 -23.13 -37.68 -3.74
CA GLY A 237 -24.12 -36.65 -3.47
C GLY A 237 -25.48 -37.20 -3.02
N ASP A 238 -26.36 -36.30 -2.61
CA ASP A 238 -27.77 -36.63 -2.36
C ASP A 238 -28.49 -36.89 -3.69
N SER A 239 -28.88 -38.14 -3.92
CA SER A 239 -29.55 -38.59 -5.14
C SER A 239 -30.96 -38.02 -5.32
N THR A 240 -31.54 -37.42 -4.28
CA THR A 240 -32.86 -36.78 -4.36
C THR A 240 -32.78 -35.34 -4.88
N THR A 241 -31.57 -34.78 -4.98
CA THR A 241 -31.35 -33.41 -5.42
C THR A 241 -30.65 -33.38 -6.77
N ILE A 242 -31.12 -32.52 -7.68
CA ILE A 242 -30.45 -32.28 -8.94
C ILE A 242 -29.34 -31.25 -8.68
N THR A 243 -28.09 -31.59 -9.02
CA THR A 243 -26.92 -30.72 -8.85
C THR A 243 -26.07 -30.69 -10.12
N TRP A 244 -25.21 -29.66 -10.26
CA TRP A 244 -24.30 -29.60 -11.40
C TRP A 244 -23.31 -30.77 -11.43
N GLY A 245 -22.89 -31.27 -10.27
CA GLY A 245 -22.00 -32.42 -10.18
C GLY A 245 -22.67 -33.73 -10.62
N GLY A 246 -23.93 -33.96 -10.22
CA GLY A 246 -24.70 -35.10 -10.71
C GLY A 246 -24.91 -35.05 -12.23
N MET A 247 -25.27 -33.88 -12.76
CA MET A 247 -25.40 -33.67 -14.21
C MET A 247 -24.07 -33.88 -14.96
N LEU A 248 -22.93 -33.47 -14.38
CA LEU A 248 -21.60 -33.75 -14.95
C LEU A 248 -21.31 -35.25 -14.98
N GLY A 249 -21.66 -35.98 -13.91
CA GLY A 249 -21.46 -37.43 -13.83
C GLY A 249 -22.27 -38.17 -14.90
N GLU A 250 -23.54 -37.80 -15.06
CA GLU A 250 -24.41 -38.33 -16.11
C GLU A 250 -23.91 -37.99 -17.52
N GLY A 251 -23.50 -36.74 -17.76
CA GLY A 251 -22.94 -36.32 -19.05
C GLY A 251 -21.62 -37.01 -19.39
N PHE A 252 -20.79 -37.30 -18.38
CA PHE A 252 -19.58 -38.10 -18.56
C PHE A 252 -19.91 -39.55 -18.94
N ALA A 253 -20.90 -40.17 -18.30
CA ALA A 253 -21.36 -41.51 -18.65
C ALA A 253 -21.99 -41.57 -20.06
N ALA A 254 -22.68 -40.51 -20.48
CA ALA A 254 -23.33 -40.39 -21.78
C ALA A 254 -22.42 -39.78 -22.88
N MET A 255 -21.13 -39.57 -22.62
CA MET A 255 -20.22 -38.82 -23.50
C MET A 255 -20.13 -39.39 -24.92
N SER A 256 -20.25 -40.71 -25.08
CA SER A 256 -20.25 -41.37 -26.39
C SER A 256 -21.50 -41.09 -27.22
N ALA A 257 -22.63 -40.78 -26.56
CA ALA A 257 -23.91 -40.52 -27.21
C ALA A 257 -24.13 -39.02 -27.43
N ASN A 258 -23.94 -38.21 -26.40
CA ASN A 258 -24.06 -36.76 -26.46
C ASN A 258 -22.88 -36.10 -25.73
N PRO A 259 -21.79 -35.76 -26.45
CA PRO A 259 -20.62 -35.15 -25.84
C PRO A 259 -20.87 -33.72 -25.33
N VAL A 260 -21.99 -33.08 -25.69
CA VAL A 260 -22.29 -31.71 -25.25
C VAL A 260 -22.92 -31.70 -23.84
N LEU A 261 -23.46 -32.83 -23.37
CA LEU A 261 -24.21 -32.90 -22.12
C LEU A 261 -23.40 -32.47 -20.89
N PHE A 262 -22.11 -32.82 -20.84
CA PHE A 262 -21.23 -32.44 -19.73
C PHE A 262 -20.75 -30.97 -19.80
N VAL A 263 -20.84 -30.32 -20.97
CA VAL A 263 -20.34 -28.95 -21.19
C VAL A 263 -21.18 -27.93 -20.44
N TRP A 264 -22.51 -28.08 -20.44
CA TRP A 264 -23.44 -27.12 -19.84
C TRP A 264 -23.26 -26.93 -18.31
N PRO A 265 -23.27 -27.99 -17.48
CA PRO A 265 -23.03 -27.83 -16.04
C PRO A 265 -21.59 -27.36 -15.75
N GLY A 266 -20.60 -27.76 -16.55
CA GLY A 266 -19.23 -27.24 -16.45
C GLY A 266 -19.12 -25.74 -16.74
N LEU A 267 -19.83 -25.26 -17.77
CA LEU A 267 -19.89 -23.84 -18.11
C LEU A 267 -20.61 -23.03 -17.02
N ALA A 268 -21.72 -23.54 -16.47
CA ALA A 268 -22.43 -22.90 -15.38
C ALA A 268 -21.54 -22.74 -14.13
N MET A 269 -20.78 -23.78 -13.79
CA MET A 269 -19.78 -23.72 -12.72
C MET A 269 -18.69 -22.68 -13.02
N ALA A 270 -18.08 -22.71 -14.21
CA ALA A 270 -17.00 -21.80 -14.59
C ALA A 270 -17.45 -20.33 -14.58
N VAL A 271 -18.63 -20.04 -15.14
CA VAL A 271 -19.21 -18.68 -15.15
C VAL A 271 -19.46 -18.19 -13.73
N THR A 272 -19.95 -19.05 -12.85
CA THR A 272 -20.25 -18.69 -11.46
C THR A 272 -18.98 -18.38 -10.65
N VAL A 273 -17.96 -19.24 -10.76
CA VAL A 273 -16.67 -19.01 -10.10
C VAL A 273 -15.99 -17.76 -10.63
N ALA A 274 -16.01 -17.54 -11.95
CA ALA A 274 -15.47 -16.34 -12.57
C ALA A 274 -16.22 -15.07 -12.11
N ALA A 275 -17.55 -15.12 -12.01
CA ALA A 275 -18.37 -14.02 -11.53
C ALA A 275 -17.98 -13.58 -10.12
N PHE A 276 -17.86 -14.54 -9.17
CA PHE A 276 -17.43 -14.24 -7.81
C PHE A 276 -16.03 -13.63 -7.78
N PHE A 277 -15.07 -14.20 -8.51
CA PHE A 277 -13.69 -13.72 -8.49
C PHE A 277 -13.54 -12.30 -9.06
N LEU A 278 -14.17 -12.03 -10.20
CA LEU A 278 -14.12 -10.71 -10.85
C LEU A 278 -14.77 -9.60 -10.00
N ILE A 279 -15.89 -9.92 -9.34
CA ILE A 279 -16.55 -8.98 -8.42
C ILE A 279 -15.70 -8.76 -7.17
N ALA A 280 -15.15 -9.82 -6.58
CA ALA A 280 -14.32 -9.72 -5.38
C ALA A 280 -13.04 -8.92 -5.61
N SER A 281 -12.41 -9.06 -6.78
CA SER A 281 -11.27 -8.23 -7.18
C SER A 281 -11.62 -6.75 -7.23
N GLY A 282 -12.76 -6.40 -7.84
CA GLY A 282 -13.29 -5.03 -7.84
C GLY A 282 -13.62 -4.48 -6.46
N ALA A 283 -14.26 -5.30 -5.64
CA ALA A 283 -14.66 -4.95 -4.29
C ALA A 283 -13.44 -4.74 -3.38
N ARG A 284 -12.41 -5.59 -3.47
CA ARG A 284 -11.13 -5.38 -2.78
C ARG A 284 -10.53 -4.03 -3.14
N ASP A 285 -10.42 -3.75 -4.44
CA ASP A 285 -9.86 -2.51 -4.97
C ASP A 285 -10.62 -1.27 -4.48
N ALA A 286 -11.96 -1.35 -4.45
CA ALA A 286 -12.81 -0.28 -3.95
C ALA A 286 -12.64 -0.06 -2.44
N LEU A 287 -12.56 -1.16 -1.67
CA LEU A 287 -12.38 -1.12 -0.22
C LEU A 287 -11.00 -0.55 0.16
N GLN A 288 -9.93 -0.98 -0.52
CA GLN A 288 -8.57 -0.48 -0.30
C GLN A 288 -8.43 1.00 -0.71
N ARG A 289 -9.06 1.43 -1.82
CA ARG A 289 -9.04 2.84 -2.22
C ARG A 289 -9.88 3.75 -1.32
N THR A 290 -10.90 3.22 -0.65
CA THR A 290 -11.70 3.99 0.33
C THR A 290 -10.84 4.44 1.52
N ASP A 291 -9.77 3.70 1.84
CA ASP A 291 -8.83 4.05 2.90
C ASP A 291 -7.86 5.18 2.52
N GLY A 292 -7.46 5.27 1.25
CA GLY A 292 -6.82 6.48 0.70
C GLY A 292 -7.80 7.59 0.25
N GLY A 293 -9.11 7.29 0.25
CA GLY A 293 -10.18 8.06 -0.38
C GLY A 293 -10.95 8.99 0.56
N ALA A 294 -10.93 8.76 1.88
CA ALA A 294 -11.49 9.73 2.84
C ALA A 294 -10.70 11.05 2.82
N ALA A 295 -9.39 10.99 2.55
CA ALA A 295 -8.55 12.14 2.24
C ALA A 295 -8.78 12.68 0.81
N ALA A 296 -9.73 12.09 0.04
CA ALA A 296 -10.08 12.47 -1.33
C ALA A 296 -11.28 13.37 -1.50
N ALA A 297 -12.35 13.13 -0.76
CA ALA A 297 -13.56 13.94 -0.86
C ALA A 297 -13.42 15.28 -0.10
N SER A 298 -12.49 15.35 0.86
CA SER A 298 -12.01 16.61 1.44
C SER A 298 -10.92 17.28 0.58
N ARG A 299 -10.76 16.91 -0.71
CA ARG A 299 -9.80 17.55 -1.63
C ARG A 299 -10.34 18.82 -2.31
N SER A 300 -11.61 19.17 -2.10
CA SER A 300 -12.22 20.36 -2.75
C SER A 300 -12.31 21.60 -1.84
N LYS A 301 -11.89 21.50 -0.57
CA LYS A 301 -11.86 22.61 0.38
C LYS A 301 -10.50 22.72 1.07
N ALA A 302 -9.40 22.42 0.35
CA ALA A 302 -8.12 22.96 0.76
C ALA A 302 -8.24 24.48 0.64
N THR A 303 -8.39 25.10 1.80
CA THR A 303 -8.53 26.51 2.06
C THR A 303 -7.63 27.28 1.09
N HIS A 304 -8.23 28.17 0.30
CA HIS A 304 -7.50 29.18 -0.42
C HIS A 304 -6.46 29.77 0.54
N LEU A 305 -5.18 29.70 0.15
CA LEU A 305 -4.13 30.52 0.73
C LEU A 305 -4.71 31.93 0.83
N LYS A 306 -4.92 32.45 2.04
CA LYS A 306 -5.14 33.88 2.19
C LYS A 306 -3.79 34.50 1.81
N PRO A 307 -3.71 35.33 0.75
CA PRO A 307 -2.48 36.02 0.43
C PRO A 307 -2.07 36.80 1.68
N VAL A 308 -0.93 36.45 2.27
CA VAL A 308 -0.36 37.25 3.35
C VAL A 308 0.14 38.55 2.71
N PRO A 309 -0.18 39.72 3.27
CA PRO A 309 0.32 40.99 2.76
C PRO A 309 1.85 41.00 2.84
N ALA A 310 2.49 41.33 1.72
CA ALA A 310 3.94 41.33 1.55
C ALA A 310 4.61 42.29 2.54
N SER A 311 5.69 41.84 3.19
CA SER A 311 6.52 42.71 4.03
C SER A 311 7.66 43.38 3.24
N SER A 312 7.87 43.01 1.97
CA SER A 312 8.84 43.66 1.08
C SER A 312 8.55 43.32 -0.39
N ASP A 313 8.10 44.30 -1.19
CA ASP A 313 7.91 44.14 -2.65
C ASP A 313 9.23 44.14 -3.44
N ALA A 314 10.39 44.24 -2.76
CA ALA A 314 11.68 44.21 -3.44
C ALA A 314 12.08 42.75 -3.74
N PRO A 315 12.31 42.41 -5.03
CA PRO A 315 12.87 41.12 -5.38
C PRO A 315 14.23 40.91 -4.65
N PRO A 316 14.60 39.66 -4.37
CA PRO A 316 15.90 39.32 -3.80
C PRO A 316 17.06 39.73 -4.74
N GLY A 317 18.30 39.62 -4.26
CA GLY A 317 19.47 40.04 -5.01
C GLY A 317 19.55 39.32 -6.37
N ALA A 318 20.13 39.97 -7.39
CA ALA A 318 20.21 39.41 -8.74
C ALA A 318 20.95 38.05 -8.78
N ASP A 319 21.82 37.80 -7.80
CA ASP A 319 22.63 36.59 -7.67
C ASP A 319 21.91 35.44 -6.93
N ASP A 320 20.72 35.68 -6.37
CA ASP A 320 19.97 34.68 -5.61
C ASP A 320 19.12 33.80 -6.55
N VAL A 321 19.37 32.49 -6.58
CA VAL A 321 18.54 31.53 -7.33
C VAL A 321 17.25 31.18 -6.57
N LEU A 322 17.32 31.19 -5.23
CA LEU A 322 16.20 30.97 -4.33
C LEU A 322 16.29 31.92 -3.15
N ALA A 323 15.18 32.56 -2.81
CA ALA A 323 15.04 33.28 -1.57
C ALA A 323 13.67 33.01 -0.94
N VAL A 324 13.69 32.67 0.34
CA VAL A 324 12.56 32.29 1.17
C VAL A 324 12.46 33.31 2.28
N ARG A 325 11.30 33.94 2.45
CA ARG A 325 11.07 34.95 3.48
C ARG A 325 9.85 34.59 4.31
N GLY A 326 10.01 34.49 5.63
CA GLY A 326 8.90 34.28 6.56
C GLY A 326 8.10 33.00 6.33
N LEU A 327 8.69 31.96 5.76
CA LEU A 327 8.00 30.71 5.45
C LEU A 327 7.46 30.07 6.72
N THR A 328 6.15 29.86 6.76
CA THR A 328 5.46 29.29 7.91
C THR A 328 4.56 28.15 7.46
N VAL A 329 4.78 26.97 8.07
CA VAL A 329 4.06 25.72 7.74
C VAL A 329 3.34 25.26 9.00
N GLY A 330 2.03 25.05 8.88
CA GLY A 330 1.19 24.59 9.98
C GLY A 330 0.35 23.37 9.64
N TYR A 331 -0.04 22.64 10.67
CA TYR A 331 -0.91 21.46 10.60
C TYR A 331 -2.16 21.66 11.46
N PRO A 332 -3.35 21.31 10.97
CA PRO A 332 -4.56 21.36 11.78
C PRO A 332 -4.54 20.25 12.85
N SER A 333 -4.70 20.62 14.11
CA SER A 333 -4.78 19.72 15.26
C SER A 333 -5.80 20.24 16.26
N GLY A 334 -6.83 19.45 16.59
CA GLY A 334 -7.81 19.82 17.63
C GLY A 334 -8.65 21.08 17.36
N GLY A 335 -8.68 21.58 16.12
CA GLY A 335 -9.34 22.85 15.76
C GLY A 335 -8.40 24.07 15.73
N GLU A 336 -7.16 23.90 16.16
CA GLU A 336 -6.09 24.91 16.06
C GLU A 336 -5.08 24.51 14.98
N VAL A 337 -4.26 25.48 14.53
CA VAL A 337 -3.14 25.22 13.60
C VAL A 337 -1.86 25.22 14.40
N VAL A 338 -1.17 24.08 14.43
CA VAL A 338 0.14 23.93 15.05
C VAL A 338 1.21 24.19 14.00
N GLU A 339 1.96 25.27 14.18
CA GLU A 339 3.06 25.64 13.29
C GLU A 339 4.29 24.79 13.58
N VAL A 340 4.76 24.09 12.56
CA VAL A 340 5.99 23.27 12.62
C VAL A 340 7.19 23.97 12.00
N VAL A 341 6.96 24.93 11.10
CA VAL A 341 7.96 25.86 10.59
C VAL A 341 7.43 27.26 10.85
N ARG A 342 8.24 28.12 11.45
CA ARG A 342 7.86 29.42 11.99
C ARG A 342 8.76 30.50 11.40
N SER A 343 8.24 31.24 10.41
CA SER A 343 8.93 32.38 9.79
C SER A 343 10.37 32.09 9.33
N ALA A 344 10.59 30.93 8.69
CA ALA A 344 11.91 30.54 8.20
C ALA A 344 12.36 31.44 7.02
N ASN A 345 13.61 31.88 7.07
CA ASN A 345 14.26 32.66 6.01
C ASN A 345 15.45 31.87 5.48
N LEU A 346 15.57 31.73 4.16
CA LEU A 346 16.67 31.04 3.48
C LEU A 346 17.03 31.80 2.21
N THR A 347 18.32 31.88 1.90
CA THR A 347 18.81 32.44 0.65
C THR A 347 19.85 31.49 0.06
N LEU A 348 19.73 31.18 -1.22
CA LEU A 348 20.67 30.36 -1.98
C LEU A 348 21.15 31.16 -3.19
N ARG A 349 22.45 31.40 -3.25
CA ARG A 349 23.12 32.05 -4.38
C ARG A 349 23.32 31.07 -5.53
N ARG A 350 23.35 31.58 -6.76
CA ARG A 350 23.63 30.76 -7.94
C ARG A 350 25.00 30.10 -7.86
N GLY A 351 25.05 28.79 -8.08
CA GLY A 351 26.27 28.00 -8.08
C GLY A 351 26.82 27.70 -6.68
N HIS A 352 26.19 28.20 -5.62
CA HIS A 352 26.60 27.95 -4.24
C HIS A 352 25.84 26.75 -3.65
N THR A 353 26.40 26.23 -2.55
CA THR A 353 25.79 25.19 -1.71
C THR A 353 25.38 25.77 -0.36
N LEU A 354 24.10 25.67 -0.02
CA LEU A 354 23.56 26.02 1.29
C LEU A 354 23.36 24.76 2.14
N GLY A 355 24.02 24.70 3.28
CA GLY A 355 23.79 23.69 4.31
C GLY A 355 22.58 24.02 5.17
N LEU A 356 21.58 23.13 5.27
CA LEU A 356 20.46 23.25 6.20
C LEU A 356 20.62 22.23 7.33
N VAL A 357 20.97 22.72 8.52
CA VAL A 357 21.40 21.89 9.66
C VAL A 357 20.44 21.99 10.84
N GLY A 358 20.31 20.93 11.61
CA GLY A 358 19.58 20.92 12.88
C GLY A 358 19.22 19.52 13.33
N GLU A 359 18.71 19.38 14.54
CA GLU A 359 18.25 18.09 15.07
C GLU A 359 17.10 17.47 14.26
N SER A 360 16.90 16.16 14.45
CA SER A 360 15.72 15.48 13.91
C SER A 360 14.44 16.16 14.42
N GLY A 361 13.49 16.42 13.54
CA GLY A 361 12.25 17.13 13.88
C GLY A 361 12.36 18.66 13.93
N SER A 362 13.51 19.28 13.63
CA SER A 362 13.66 20.75 13.65
C SER A 362 12.91 21.49 12.53
N GLY A 363 12.35 20.77 11.54
CA GLY A 363 11.55 21.33 10.45
C GLY A 363 12.21 21.31 9.07
N LYS A 364 13.44 20.80 8.93
CA LYS A 364 14.22 20.78 7.67
C LYS A 364 13.47 20.17 6.49
N THR A 365 12.97 18.93 6.66
CA THR A 365 12.20 18.22 5.62
C THR A 365 10.89 18.93 5.27
N GLN A 366 10.25 19.58 6.24
CA GLN A 366 9.03 20.36 6.00
C GLN A 366 9.32 21.61 5.16
N THR A 367 10.45 22.28 5.44
CA THR A 367 10.95 23.38 4.62
C THR A 367 11.28 22.90 3.20
N ALA A 368 12.00 21.79 3.03
CA ALA A 368 12.29 21.22 1.72
C ALA A 368 11.00 20.89 0.92
N PHE A 369 10.04 20.23 1.56
CA PHE A 369 8.76 19.88 0.92
C PHE A 369 7.89 21.09 0.59
N ALA A 370 7.98 22.16 1.37
CA ALA A 370 7.35 23.44 1.03
C ALA A 370 7.92 24.02 -0.27
N LEU A 371 9.25 23.99 -0.43
CA LEU A 371 9.92 24.47 -1.66
C LEU A 371 9.59 23.61 -2.88
N LEU A 372 9.44 22.30 -2.69
CA LEU A 372 9.10 21.34 -3.75
C LEU A 372 7.60 21.34 -4.11
N ASP A 373 6.75 22.10 -3.43
CA ASP A 373 5.28 22.02 -3.54
C ASP A 373 4.76 20.56 -3.28
N LEU A 374 5.45 19.85 -2.38
CA LEU A 374 5.20 18.45 -1.99
C LEU A 374 4.70 18.30 -0.55
N LEU A 375 4.35 19.40 0.11
CA LEU A 375 3.79 19.36 1.45
C LEU A 375 2.58 18.39 1.54
N PRO A 376 2.45 17.61 2.63
CA PRO A 376 1.29 16.77 2.85
C PRO A 376 0.00 17.58 2.75
N ARG A 377 -1.08 16.97 2.26
CA ARG A 377 -2.36 17.68 2.05
C ARG A 377 -2.97 18.31 3.31
N GLN A 378 -2.58 17.83 4.49
CA GLN A 378 -2.98 18.37 5.79
C GLN A 378 -2.16 19.61 6.16
N ALA A 379 -0.93 19.70 5.68
CA ALA A 379 -0.08 20.86 5.90
C ALA A 379 -0.62 22.05 5.12
N MET A 380 -0.49 23.23 5.70
CA MET A 380 -0.83 24.49 5.07
C MET A 380 0.33 25.46 5.23
N LEU A 381 0.62 26.17 4.14
CA LEU A 381 1.45 27.36 4.20
C LEU A 381 0.61 28.49 4.80
N THR A 382 0.93 28.90 6.02
CA THR A 382 0.19 29.95 6.73
C THR A 382 0.72 31.35 6.40
N ALA A 383 2.02 31.46 6.12
CA ALA A 383 2.68 32.69 5.70
C ALA A 383 3.97 32.42 4.91
N GLY A 384 4.47 33.46 4.24
CA GLY A 384 5.77 33.51 3.61
C GLY A 384 5.74 33.82 2.12
N GLU A 385 6.93 34.10 1.60
CA GLU A 385 7.21 34.35 0.18
C GLU A 385 8.32 33.42 -0.28
N VAL A 386 8.19 32.87 -1.48
CA VAL A 386 9.23 32.04 -2.09
C VAL A 386 9.53 32.59 -3.48
N TRP A 387 10.75 33.08 -3.66
CA TRP A 387 11.26 33.61 -4.91
C TRP A 387 12.18 32.58 -5.54
N LEU A 388 11.87 32.16 -6.76
CA LEU A 388 12.66 31.20 -7.55
C LEU A 388 13.02 31.85 -8.89
N ASP A 389 14.31 32.08 -9.09
CA ASP A 389 14.84 32.68 -10.32
C ASP A 389 14.12 34.00 -10.65
N GLY A 390 14.06 34.91 -9.67
CA GLY A 390 13.40 36.22 -9.76
C GLY A 390 11.87 36.21 -9.78
N THR A 391 11.22 35.03 -9.72
CA THR A 391 9.76 34.91 -9.74
C THR A 391 9.23 34.47 -8.38
N GLU A 392 8.30 35.24 -7.79
CA GLU A 392 7.57 34.80 -6.60
C GLU A 392 6.58 33.68 -6.99
N ILE A 393 6.80 32.46 -6.47
CA ILE A 393 6.09 31.27 -6.92
C ILE A 393 4.80 30.97 -6.14
N LEU A 394 4.63 31.51 -4.93
CA LEU A 394 3.42 31.26 -4.14
C LEU A 394 2.21 32.06 -4.62
N ARG A 395 2.44 33.16 -5.35
CA ARG A 395 1.44 33.97 -6.07
C ARG A 395 0.98 33.36 -7.39
N LEU A 396 1.72 32.37 -7.92
CA LEU A 396 1.33 31.67 -9.14
C LEU A 396 0.12 30.75 -8.87
N ALA A 397 -0.68 30.52 -9.92
CA ALA A 397 -1.71 29.49 -9.85
C ALA A 397 -1.07 28.12 -9.57
N PRO A 398 -1.73 27.21 -8.82
CA PRO A 398 -1.11 25.95 -8.40
C PRO A 398 -0.50 25.11 -9.52
N ARG A 399 -1.12 25.12 -10.71
CA ARG A 399 -0.59 24.42 -11.89
C ARG A 399 0.71 25.03 -12.42
N ASP A 400 0.80 26.35 -12.45
CA ASP A 400 1.97 27.08 -12.93
C ASP A 400 3.10 27.02 -11.91
N ARG A 401 2.79 27.12 -10.62
CA ARG A 401 3.73 26.87 -9.52
C ARG A 401 4.34 25.48 -9.62
N ALA A 402 3.52 24.44 -9.65
CA ALA A 402 3.98 23.06 -9.73
C ALA A 402 4.80 22.78 -11.00
N ARG A 403 4.45 23.39 -12.14
CA ARG A 403 5.25 23.30 -13.37
C ARG A 403 6.63 23.94 -13.16
N ARG A 404 6.67 25.18 -12.68
CA ARG A 404 7.91 25.94 -12.48
C ARG A 404 8.83 25.28 -11.46
N VAL A 405 8.29 24.73 -10.39
CA VAL A 405 9.05 23.98 -9.38
C VAL A 405 9.65 22.72 -9.99
N ARG A 406 8.85 21.88 -10.68
CA ARG A 406 9.35 20.65 -11.34
C ARG A 406 10.42 20.91 -12.41
N GLU A 407 10.39 22.06 -13.06
CA GLU A 407 11.40 22.42 -14.07
C GLU A 407 12.71 22.88 -13.45
N ALA A 408 12.68 23.37 -12.20
CA ALA A 408 13.75 24.12 -11.59
C ALA A 408 14.43 23.40 -10.43
N ILE A 409 13.69 22.59 -9.67
CA ILE A 409 14.15 21.97 -8.43
C ILE A 409 14.07 20.45 -8.58
N ALA A 410 15.18 19.77 -8.34
CA ALA A 410 15.25 18.33 -8.18
C ALA A 410 15.48 17.95 -6.70
N TYR A 411 15.19 16.70 -6.37
CA TYR A 411 15.23 16.19 -5.00
C TYR A 411 15.92 14.83 -4.95
N VAL A 412 16.88 14.68 -4.04
CA VAL A 412 17.52 13.41 -3.67
C VAL A 412 17.11 13.07 -2.22
N PRO A 413 16.35 12.00 -1.99
CA PRO A 413 15.92 11.59 -0.66
C PRO A 413 17.00 10.87 0.15
N GLN A 414 16.79 10.81 1.47
CA GLN A 414 17.68 10.22 2.49
C GLN A 414 17.99 8.73 2.31
N GLU A 415 17.08 7.94 1.73
CA GLU A 415 17.26 6.49 1.62
C GLU A 415 17.14 5.99 0.17
N PRO A 416 18.23 5.53 -0.46
CA PRO A 416 18.20 5.25 -1.89
C PRO A 416 17.32 4.06 -2.28
N MET A 417 17.40 2.98 -1.51
CA MET A 417 16.74 1.72 -1.84
C MET A 417 15.23 1.76 -1.67
N SER A 418 14.71 2.56 -0.73
CA SER A 418 13.27 2.70 -0.47
C SER A 418 12.59 3.68 -1.44
N ASN A 419 13.37 4.53 -2.14
CA ASN A 419 12.87 5.53 -3.08
C ASN A 419 12.93 5.09 -4.56
N LEU A 420 13.64 4.01 -4.87
CA LEU A 420 13.57 3.37 -6.19
C LEU A 420 12.44 2.34 -6.23
N ASP A 421 11.62 2.36 -7.28
CA ASP A 421 10.54 1.39 -7.44
C ASP A 421 11.13 0.00 -7.77
N PRO A 422 10.92 -1.03 -6.92
CA PRO A 422 11.54 -2.34 -7.09
C PRO A 422 10.97 -3.14 -8.28
N THR A 423 9.84 -2.70 -8.85
CA THR A 423 9.16 -3.37 -9.98
C THR A 423 9.65 -2.89 -11.34
N PHE A 424 10.41 -1.80 -11.39
CA PHE A 424 10.97 -1.25 -12.63
C PHE A 424 12.49 -1.33 -12.66
N THR A 425 13.06 -1.46 -13.86
CA THR A 425 14.51 -1.39 -14.04
C THR A 425 15.02 0.04 -13.80
N ILE A 426 16.29 0.16 -13.45
CA ILE A 426 16.96 1.46 -13.26
C ILE A 426 16.84 2.30 -14.54
N GLY A 427 17.05 1.70 -15.71
CA GLY A 427 16.94 2.42 -16.98
C GLY A 427 15.55 2.97 -17.25
N TYR A 428 14.48 2.26 -16.85
CA TYR A 428 13.13 2.80 -16.95
C TYR A 428 12.96 4.05 -16.10
N GLN A 429 13.42 3.99 -14.85
CA GLN A 429 13.27 5.08 -13.88
C GLN A 429 14.10 6.32 -14.23
N LEU A 430 15.27 6.17 -14.87
CA LEU A 430 16.10 7.29 -15.35
C LEU A 430 15.57 7.94 -16.63
N ILE A 431 14.96 7.14 -17.52
CA ILE A 431 14.44 7.63 -18.80
C ILE A 431 13.12 8.38 -18.63
N GLU A 432 12.26 7.96 -17.71
CA GLU A 432 10.90 8.49 -17.59
C GLU A 432 10.83 10.00 -17.29
N PRO A 433 11.65 10.58 -16.38
CA PRO A 433 11.69 12.02 -16.16
C PRO A 433 12.07 12.82 -17.41
N MET A 434 13.05 12.34 -18.18
CA MET A 434 13.46 12.98 -19.44
C MET A 434 12.33 12.92 -20.48
N ARG A 435 11.64 11.78 -20.58
CA ARG A 435 10.49 11.61 -21.48
C ARG A 435 9.32 12.52 -21.11
N ALA A 436 9.10 12.73 -19.81
CA ALA A 436 8.10 13.69 -19.34
C ALA A 436 8.43 15.14 -19.73
N ARG A 437 9.70 15.47 -19.99
CA ARG A 437 10.16 16.76 -20.56
C ARG A 437 10.22 16.77 -22.10
N GLY A 438 9.75 15.72 -22.77
CA GLY A 438 9.64 15.65 -24.23
C GLY A 438 10.86 15.05 -24.95
N VAL A 439 11.86 14.53 -24.23
CA VAL A 439 13.03 13.88 -24.84
C VAL A 439 12.61 12.56 -25.50
N GLY A 440 13.11 12.31 -26.72
CA GLY A 440 12.84 11.08 -27.46
C GLY A 440 13.37 9.84 -26.74
N ARG A 441 12.72 8.67 -26.91
CA ARG A 441 13.08 7.46 -26.15
C ARG A 441 14.53 6.99 -26.37
N ALA A 442 15.03 7.06 -27.61
CA ALA A 442 16.40 6.67 -27.94
C ALA A 442 17.41 7.65 -27.32
N GLU A 443 17.18 8.95 -27.53
CA GLU A 443 17.99 10.02 -26.95
C GLU A 443 18.03 9.97 -25.42
N ALA A 444 16.88 9.76 -24.76
CA ALA A 444 16.80 9.62 -23.31
C ALA A 444 17.58 8.41 -22.79
N ARG A 445 17.60 7.31 -23.55
CA ARG A 445 18.42 6.13 -23.21
C ARG A 445 19.91 6.47 -23.29
N ASP A 446 20.34 7.11 -24.35
CA ASP A 446 21.75 7.45 -24.56
C ASP A 446 22.23 8.45 -23.49
N ARG A 447 21.39 9.45 -23.16
CA ARG A 447 21.62 10.37 -22.04
C ARG A 447 21.69 9.64 -20.69
N ALA A 448 20.78 8.71 -20.42
CA ALA A 448 20.78 7.94 -19.17
C ALA A 448 22.06 7.09 -19.03
N VAL A 449 22.50 6.44 -20.10
CA VAL A 449 23.76 5.68 -20.12
C VAL A 449 24.97 6.61 -19.87
N ALA A 450 25.01 7.76 -20.54
CA ALA A 450 26.08 8.75 -20.36
C ALA A 450 26.11 9.29 -18.91
N LEU A 451 24.95 9.58 -18.33
CA LEU A 451 24.85 10.02 -16.93
C LEU A 451 25.34 8.95 -15.96
N LEU A 452 24.97 7.69 -16.16
CA LEU A 452 25.46 6.61 -15.29
C LEU A 452 26.99 6.44 -15.38
N SER A 453 27.56 6.56 -16.58
CA SER A 453 29.03 6.62 -16.74
C SER A 453 29.63 7.79 -15.97
N ARG A 454 28.95 8.94 -15.97
CA ARG A 454 29.39 10.15 -15.27
C ARG A 454 29.33 10.02 -13.76
N MET A 455 28.35 9.27 -13.25
CA MET A 455 28.29 8.86 -11.84
C MET A 455 29.27 7.73 -11.49
N GLU A 456 30.31 7.50 -12.31
CA GLU A 456 31.35 6.48 -12.17
C GLU A 456 30.82 5.04 -12.05
N ILE A 457 29.65 4.75 -12.64
CA ILE A 457 29.15 3.39 -12.73
C ILE A 457 29.94 2.65 -13.81
N ARG A 458 30.73 1.65 -13.40
CA ARG A 458 31.62 0.89 -14.27
C ARG A 458 30.94 0.20 -15.46
N ASP A 459 29.72 -0.28 -15.29
CA ASP A 459 28.94 -0.95 -16.34
C ASP A 459 27.51 -0.36 -16.44
N PRO A 460 27.38 0.81 -17.07
CA PRO A 460 26.10 1.51 -17.22
C PRO A 460 25.05 0.68 -17.95
N GLU A 461 25.46 -0.02 -19.01
CA GLU A 461 24.57 -0.82 -19.86
C GLU A 461 23.94 -2.00 -19.10
N ARG A 462 24.72 -2.65 -18.22
CA ARG A 462 24.17 -3.64 -17.29
C ARG A 462 23.26 -3.01 -16.25
N VAL A 463 23.64 -1.86 -15.68
CA VAL A 463 22.84 -1.18 -14.66
C VAL A 463 21.50 -0.71 -15.21
N MET A 464 21.43 -0.23 -16.44
CA MET A 464 20.17 0.13 -17.12
C MET A 464 19.15 -1.02 -17.15
N LYS A 465 19.64 -2.27 -17.16
CA LYS A 465 18.81 -3.50 -17.17
C LYS A 465 18.58 -4.08 -15.76
N SER A 466 19.28 -3.57 -14.76
CA SER A 466 19.19 -4.05 -13.38
C SER A 466 17.97 -3.47 -12.68
N TYR A 467 17.51 -4.17 -11.64
CA TYR A 467 16.52 -3.70 -10.68
C TYR A 467 17.19 -3.15 -9.42
N PRO A 468 16.51 -2.34 -8.59
CA PRO A 468 17.11 -1.76 -7.38
C PRO A 468 17.74 -2.80 -6.44
N HIS A 469 17.12 -3.96 -6.26
CA HIS A 469 17.64 -5.05 -5.42
C HIS A 469 18.88 -5.77 -6.00
N GLN A 470 19.36 -5.38 -7.19
CA GLN A 470 20.50 -5.98 -7.89
C GLN A 470 21.74 -5.07 -7.92
N ILE A 471 21.69 -3.92 -7.25
CA ILE A 471 22.79 -2.95 -7.15
C ILE A 471 23.11 -2.65 -5.68
N SER A 472 24.33 -2.19 -5.38
CA SER A 472 24.72 -1.81 -4.01
C SER A 472 24.05 -0.51 -3.57
N GLY A 473 24.04 -0.22 -2.27
CA GLY A 473 23.52 1.04 -1.73
C GLY A 473 24.19 2.28 -2.33
N GLY A 474 25.52 2.29 -2.44
CA GLY A 474 26.26 3.38 -3.10
C GLY A 474 25.93 3.51 -4.59
N MET A 475 25.74 2.40 -5.32
CA MET A 475 25.26 2.46 -6.70
C MET A 475 23.84 3.02 -6.80
N ALA A 476 22.95 2.64 -5.87
CA ALA A 476 21.59 3.16 -5.82
C ALA A 476 21.57 4.67 -5.53
N GLN A 477 22.47 5.16 -4.68
CA GLN A 477 22.63 6.60 -4.42
C GLN A 477 23.10 7.35 -5.67
N ARG A 478 24.15 6.84 -6.34
CA ARG A 478 24.63 7.36 -7.64
C ARG A 478 23.52 7.40 -8.69
N VAL A 479 22.69 6.36 -8.74
CA VAL A 479 21.51 6.31 -9.65
C VAL A 479 20.47 7.38 -9.29
N LEU A 480 20.16 7.59 -8.01
CA LEU A 480 19.22 8.64 -7.61
C LEU A 480 19.73 10.04 -7.96
N ILE A 481 21.02 10.30 -7.73
CA ILE A 481 21.66 11.56 -8.13
C ILE A 481 21.55 11.72 -9.65
N ALA A 482 21.90 10.70 -10.45
CA ALA A 482 21.72 10.72 -11.90
C ALA A 482 20.27 11.02 -12.31
N GLY A 483 19.30 10.41 -11.64
CA GLY A 483 17.87 10.64 -11.88
C GLY A 483 17.46 12.08 -11.59
N ALA A 484 17.92 12.65 -10.48
CA ALA A 484 17.64 14.03 -10.10
C ALA A 484 18.22 15.03 -11.11
N VAL A 485 19.47 14.83 -11.53
CA VAL A 485 20.17 15.75 -12.45
C VAL A 485 19.88 15.48 -13.93
N SER A 486 19.22 14.36 -14.25
CA SER A 486 18.84 13.98 -15.62
C SER A 486 18.05 15.03 -16.38
N THR A 487 17.36 15.89 -15.63
CA THR A 487 16.51 16.95 -16.15
C THR A 487 17.16 18.33 -16.12
N GLU A 488 18.45 18.44 -15.79
CA GLU A 488 19.21 19.71 -15.71
C GLU A 488 18.53 20.74 -14.79
N PRO A 489 18.35 20.44 -13.49
CA PRO A 489 17.70 21.34 -12.56
C PRO A 489 18.58 22.56 -12.24
N ARG A 490 17.96 23.68 -11.85
CA ARG A 490 18.68 24.86 -11.33
C ARG A 490 19.10 24.66 -9.87
N ILE A 491 18.29 23.92 -9.11
CA ILE A 491 18.50 23.65 -7.68
C ILE A 491 18.37 22.16 -7.44
N LEU A 492 19.33 21.59 -6.71
CA LEU A 492 19.25 20.23 -6.17
C LEU A 492 19.07 20.30 -4.65
N ILE A 493 17.98 19.75 -4.13
CA ILE A 493 17.82 19.53 -2.69
C ILE A 493 18.27 18.09 -2.40
N ALA A 494 19.35 17.95 -1.65
CA ALA A 494 19.87 16.65 -1.22
C ALA A 494 19.59 16.48 0.28
N ASP A 495 18.62 15.63 0.62
CA ASP A 495 18.23 15.35 2.00
C ASP A 495 19.01 14.15 2.53
N GLU A 496 19.98 14.41 3.39
CA GLU A 496 20.85 13.39 4.00
C GLU A 496 21.44 12.37 2.98
N PRO A 497 22.12 12.85 1.91
CA PRO A 497 22.49 12.02 0.76
C PRO A 497 23.60 10.99 1.06
N THR A 498 24.19 11.02 2.24
CA THR A 498 25.29 10.14 2.66
C THR A 498 24.91 9.25 3.85
N THR A 499 23.67 9.35 4.34
CA THR A 499 23.21 8.57 5.49
C THR A 499 23.17 7.08 5.12
N ALA A 500 23.57 6.23 6.07
CA ALA A 500 23.69 4.77 5.92
C ALA A 500 24.71 4.27 4.87
N LEU A 501 25.66 5.10 4.46
CA LEU A 501 26.84 4.71 3.67
C LEU A 501 28.09 4.62 4.55
N ASP A 502 29.07 3.82 4.12
CA ASP A 502 30.39 3.81 4.77
C ASP A 502 31.16 5.12 4.45
N VAL A 503 32.12 5.46 5.31
CA VAL A 503 32.87 6.74 5.23
C VAL A 503 33.56 6.93 3.87
N THR A 504 34.08 5.85 3.26
CA THR A 504 34.74 5.94 1.96
C THR A 504 33.74 6.27 0.86
N VAL A 505 32.61 5.55 0.81
CA VAL A 505 31.54 5.83 -0.18
C VAL A 505 30.91 7.20 0.06
N GLN A 506 30.79 7.64 1.32
CA GLN A 506 30.33 8.99 1.65
C GLN A 506 31.20 10.07 0.97
N SER A 507 32.52 10.01 1.11
CA SER A 507 33.43 10.96 0.45
C SER A 507 33.27 10.93 -1.07
N GLU A 508 33.18 9.75 -1.68
CA GLU A 508 32.97 9.62 -3.13
C GLU A 508 31.64 10.28 -3.59
N ILE A 509 30.57 10.17 -2.79
CA ILE A 509 29.28 10.80 -3.10
C ILE A 509 29.35 12.33 -2.97
N LEU A 510 30.08 12.85 -1.99
CA LEU A 510 30.26 14.30 -1.82
C LEU A 510 31.09 14.91 -2.96
N ASP A 511 32.18 14.25 -3.36
CA ASP A 511 32.97 14.63 -4.53
C ASP A 511 32.13 14.59 -5.82
N LEU A 512 31.28 13.56 -5.96
CA LEU A 512 30.35 13.46 -7.07
C LEU A 512 29.37 14.65 -7.09
N LEU A 513 28.75 14.99 -5.96
CA LEU A 513 27.84 16.14 -5.87
C LEU A 513 28.54 17.45 -6.26
N ARG A 514 29.78 17.66 -5.80
CA ARG A 514 30.60 18.82 -6.16
C ARG A 514 30.87 18.88 -7.67
N SER A 515 31.31 17.77 -8.26
CA SER A 515 31.60 17.71 -9.70
C SER A 515 30.36 17.99 -10.56
N VAL A 516 29.20 17.46 -10.16
CA VAL A 516 27.94 17.64 -10.87
C VAL A 516 27.40 19.07 -10.67
N GLN A 517 27.63 19.67 -9.50
CA GLN A 517 27.31 21.08 -9.27
C GLN A 517 28.06 21.99 -10.26
N GLU A 518 29.38 21.81 -10.35
CA GLU A 518 30.25 22.59 -11.23
C GLU A 518 29.91 22.38 -12.71
N GLU A 519 29.71 21.12 -13.12
CA GLU A 519 29.44 20.78 -14.52
C GLU A 519 28.09 21.30 -15.01
N PHE A 520 27.03 21.19 -14.20
CA PHE A 520 25.68 21.64 -14.58
C PHE A 520 25.38 23.09 -14.16
N GLY A 521 26.27 23.76 -13.44
CA GLY A 521 26.07 25.12 -12.93
C GLY A 521 24.85 25.24 -12.00
N MET A 522 24.49 24.15 -11.31
CA MET A 522 23.35 24.11 -10.40
C MET A 522 23.74 24.61 -9.01
N SER A 523 22.74 24.92 -8.19
CA SER A 523 22.95 25.28 -6.77
C SER A 523 22.41 24.16 -5.88
N ILE A 524 23.02 23.93 -4.72
CA ILE A 524 22.66 22.79 -3.87
C ILE A 524 22.09 23.29 -2.54
N ILE A 525 21.00 22.67 -2.07
CA ILE A 525 20.60 22.72 -0.66
C ILE A 525 20.91 21.36 -0.06
N LEU A 526 21.91 21.31 0.82
CA LEU A 526 22.31 20.09 1.49
C LEU A 526 21.66 20.06 2.88
N VAL A 527 20.70 19.16 3.08
CA VAL A 527 20.13 18.92 4.40
C VAL A 527 20.97 17.83 5.07
N SER A 528 21.56 18.15 6.21
CA SER A 528 22.40 17.21 6.95
C SER A 528 22.35 17.50 8.45
N HIS A 529 22.59 16.47 9.25
CA HIS A 529 22.88 16.61 10.68
C HIS A 529 24.39 16.49 10.97
N ASP A 530 25.20 16.11 9.98
CA ASP A 530 26.65 15.98 10.10
C ASP A 530 27.33 17.30 9.72
N LEU A 531 27.90 17.97 10.73
CA LEU A 531 28.62 19.23 10.56
C LEU A 531 29.93 19.07 9.78
N GLY A 532 30.57 17.89 9.79
CA GLY A 532 31.78 17.64 8.99
C GLY A 532 31.47 17.70 7.49
N VAL A 533 30.34 17.13 7.08
CA VAL A 533 29.87 17.22 5.69
C VAL A 533 29.54 18.66 5.28
N ILE A 534 28.97 19.44 6.19
CA ILE A 534 28.66 20.85 5.95
C ILE A 534 29.94 21.66 5.78
N ALA A 535 30.95 21.40 6.62
CA ALA A 535 32.25 22.07 6.55
C ALA A 535 32.99 21.76 5.23
N ASP A 536 32.80 20.57 4.67
CA ASP A 536 33.48 20.15 3.44
C ASP A 536 32.81 20.66 2.15
N LEU A 537 31.47 20.64 2.06
CA LEU A 537 30.76 20.88 0.79
C LEU A 537 30.00 22.22 0.71
N CYS A 538 29.66 22.86 1.83
CA CYS A 538 28.78 24.03 1.83
C CYS A 538 29.54 25.36 1.83
N ASP A 539 28.98 26.39 1.18
CA ASP A 539 29.48 27.77 1.22
C ASP A 539 28.85 28.56 2.37
N ASP A 540 27.54 28.38 2.56
CA ASP A 540 26.73 29.02 3.58
C ASP A 540 26.01 27.94 4.40
N VAL A 541 25.69 28.25 5.66
CA VAL A 541 24.93 27.37 6.55
C VAL A 541 23.76 28.11 7.18
N ALA A 542 22.60 27.46 7.21
CA ALA A 542 21.40 27.85 7.93
C ALA A 542 21.09 26.82 9.01
N VAL A 543 21.17 27.22 10.27
CA VAL A 543 20.87 26.37 11.42
C VAL A 543 19.40 26.51 11.79
N MET A 544 18.71 25.38 11.87
CA MET A 544 17.28 25.28 12.15
C MET A 544 17.02 24.58 13.48
N ARG A 545 16.25 25.22 14.36
CA ARG A 545 15.81 24.68 15.65
C ARG A 545 14.34 25.00 15.88
N ASP A 546 13.57 24.02 16.34
CA ASP A 546 12.15 24.18 16.70
C ASP A 546 11.33 24.91 15.61
N GLY A 547 11.56 24.58 14.33
CA GLY A 547 10.84 25.21 13.22
C GLY A 547 11.38 26.56 12.76
N GLN A 548 12.42 27.12 13.40
CA GLN A 548 12.97 28.44 13.10
C GLN A 548 14.40 28.34 12.58
N VAL A 549 14.75 29.20 11.61
CA VAL A 549 16.16 29.40 11.24
C VAL A 549 16.76 30.37 12.27
N VAL A 550 17.62 29.85 13.15
CA VAL A 550 18.17 30.58 14.30
C VAL A 550 19.49 31.27 13.98
N GLU A 551 20.22 30.81 12.96
CA GLU A 551 21.46 31.41 12.50
C GLU A 551 21.65 31.14 11.01
N THR A 552 22.20 32.12 10.29
CA THR A 552 22.66 31.97 8.91
C THR A 552 23.98 32.71 8.76
N ALA A 553 25.00 32.03 8.24
CA ALA A 553 26.34 32.59 8.08
C ALA A 553 27.12 31.84 6.98
N PRO A 554 28.17 32.45 6.41
CA PRO A 554 29.19 31.71 5.66
C PRO A 554 29.78 30.60 6.52
N VAL A 555 30.05 29.44 5.93
CA VAL A 555 30.53 28.25 6.64
C VAL A 555 31.80 28.53 7.45
N GLU A 556 32.78 29.22 6.87
CA GLU A 556 34.02 29.60 7.58
C GLU A 556 33.74 30.43 8.85
N GLU A 557 32.80 31.38 8.76
CA GLU A 557 32.44 32.23 9.90
C GLU A 557 31.66 31.43 10.96
N PHE A 558 30.75 30.55 10.53
CA PHE A 558 29.95 29.72 11.42
C PHE A 558 30.81 28.82 12.30
N PHE A 559 31.80 28.13 11.73
CA PHE A 559 32.70 27.25 12.49
C PHE A 559 33.69 28.05 13.34
N ALA A 560 34.14 29.22 12.88
CA ALA A 560 35.09 30.03 13.63
C ALA A 560 34.44 30.82 14.79
N ARG A 561 33.23 31.34 14.59
CA ARG A 561 32.54 32.26 15.50
C ARG A 561 31.01 32.05 15.47
N PRO A 562 30.50 30.89 15.94
CA PRO A 562 29.07 30.63 16.03
C PRO A 562 28.39 31.67 16.94
N ARG A 563 27.37 32.36 16.44
CA ARG A 563 26.73 33.48 17.14
C ARG A 563 25.59 33.00 18.05
N HIS A 564 24.80 32.03 17.61
CA HIS A 564 23.66 31.53 18.36
C HIS A 564 24.08 30.48 19.41
N GLU A 565 23.41 30.46 20.56
CA GLU A 565 23.70 29.50 21.64
C GLU A 565 23.55 28.05 21.16
N TYR A 566 22.49 27.77 20.40
CA TYR A 566 22.29 26.43 19.81
C TYR A 566 23.41 26.01 18.87
N SER A 567 23.94 26.92 18.06
CA SER A 567 25.05 26.63 17.14
C SER A 567 26.31 26.26 17.90
N ARG A 568 26.60 26.97 19.01
CA ARG A 568 27.68 26.61 19.94
C ARG A 568 27.46 25.21 20.53
N MET A 569 26.26 24.93 21.03
CA MET A 569 25.93 23.59 21.55
C MET A 569 26.11 22.47 20.52
N LEU A 570 25.70 22.71 19.26
CA LEU A 570 25.88 21.74 18.18
C LEU A 570 27.36 21.45 17.90
N LEU A 571 28.19 22.49 17.86
CA LEU A 571 29.63 22.37 17.66
C LEU A 571 30.32 21.70 18.84
N ASP A 572 29.96 22.06 20.07
CA ASP A 572 30.48 21.46 21.31
C ASP A 572 30.10 19.97 21.44
N ALA A 573 29.03 19.54 20.78
CA ALA A 573 28.58 18.15 20.75
C ALA A 573 29.35 17.29 19.73
N VAL A 574 30.11 17.89 18.81
CA VAL A 574 30.97 17.15 17.89
C VAL A 574 32.21 16.66 18.66
N PRO A 575 32.48 15.35 18.71
CA PRO A 575 33.65 14.83 19.39
C PRO A 575 34.93 15.37 18.74
N ASP A 576 35.75 16.09 19.50
CA ASP A 576 37.10 16.48 19.07
C ASP A 576 38.03 15.25 19.13
N GLU A 577 38.98 15.12 18.19
CA GLU A 577 40.00 14.05 18.18
C GLU A 577 40.84 14.03 19.47
N ASN A 578 40.83 15.14 20.23
CA ASN A 578 41.48 15.26 21.54
C ASN A 578 40.72 14.56 22.68
N HIS A 579 39.50 14.05 22.47
CA HIS A 579 38.75 13.28 23.46
C HIS A 579 39.13 11.79 23.37
N VAL A 580 40.34 11.47 23.86
CA VAL A 580 40.74 10.07 24.08
C VAL A 580 39.72 9.44 25.03
N ARG A 581 38.98 8.42 24.56
CA ARG A 581 38.17 7.58 25.45
C ARG A 581 39.10 7.13 26.58
N PRO A 582 38.80 7.44 27.86
CA PRO A 582 39.62 6.95 28.95
C PRO A 582 39.69 5.42 28.84
N ASP A 583 40.88 4.86 29.06
CA ASP A 583 41.08 3.42 29.01
C ASP A 583 39.98 2.72 29.81
N TYR A 584 39.41 1.66 29.22
CA TYR A 584 38.41 0.86 29.89
C TYR A 584 39.01 0.25 31.16
N VAL A 585 38.78 0.90 32.30
CA VAL A 585 39.16 0.35 33.59
C VAL A 585 38.23 -0.83 33.87
N GLU A 586 38.69 -2.04 33.58
CA GLU A 586 38.04 -3.26 34.03
C GLU A 586 37.83 -3.15 35.56
N ALA A 587 36.58 -3.02 35.99
CA ALA A 587 36.19 -3.05 37.39
C ALA A 587 36.31 -4.49 37.95
N ARG A 588 37.51 -5.08 37.88
CA ARG A 588 37.80 -6.46 38.30
C ARG A 588 38.56 -6.56 39.62
N SER A 589 38.71 -5.47 40.37
CA SER A 589 39.40 -5.46 41.66
C SER A 589 38.51 -5.19 42.89
N ALA A 590 37.21 -4.96 42.73
CA ALA A 590 36.31 -4.72 43.88
C ALA A 590 35.55 -5.96 44.41
N ARG A 591 35.73 -7.15 43.81
CA ARG A 591 35.01 -8.38 44.24
C ARG A 591 35.89 -9.49 44.84
N GLN A 592 37.19 -9.27 44.99
CA GLN A 592 38.12 -10.28 45.57
C GLN A 592 38.51 -10.03 47.04
N GLY A 593 37.87 -9.09 47.73
CA GLY A 593 38.17 -8.76 49.13
C GLY A 593 37.11 -9.17 50.17
N ALA A 594 35.99 -9.79 49.78
CA ALA A 594 34.83 -9.96 50.68
C ALA A 594 34.46 -11.42 51.03
N HIS A 595 35.33 -12.42 50.78
CA HIS A 595 35.00 -13.82 51.07
C HIS A 595 36.09 -14.64 51.78
N THR A 596 36.96 -14.00 52.57
CA THR A 596 37.83 -14.71 53.51
C THR A 596 37.74 -14.09 54.88
N GLY A 597 36.83 -14.61 55.71
CA GLY A 597 36.74 -14.28 57.12
C GLY A 597 35.45 -14.82 57.73
N GLU A 598 35.59 -15.73 58.70
CA GLU A 598 34.58 -16.21 59.65
C GLU A 598 33.70 -17.41 59.23
N ALA A 599 34.24 -18.60 59.45
CA ALA A 599 33.54 -19.68 60.14
C ALA A 599 34.54 -20.68 60.74
N HIS A 600 35.04 -20.37 61.95
CA HIS A 600 35.54 -21.38 62.89
C HIS A 600 34.82 -21.13 64.22
N ARG A 601 34.11 -22.18 64.67
CA ARG A 601 33.30 -22.35 65.89
C ARG A 601 31.80 -22.14 65.74
#